data_AF-V2XYL1-F1
#
_entry.id   AF-V2XYL1-F1
#
_cell.length_a   1.000
_cell.length_b   1.000
_cell.length_c   1.000
_cell.angle_alpha   90.00
_cell.angle_beta   90.00
_cell.angle_gamma   90.00
#
_symmetry.space_group_name_H-M   'P 1'
#
loop_
_entity.id
_entity.type
_entity.pdbx_description
1 polymer ?
#
loop_
_entity_poly.entity_id
_entity_poly.type
_entity_poly.pdbx_seq_one_letter_code
_entity_poly.pdbx_strand_id
1 'polypeptide(L)'
;MSSNLLKIRSSTFKLPPPISGWPTPWLDIHEVEHYLLPILRDHQWRVNFVTKAQRPVPTLEKRYNFNKGPSALTFMRDVIDIANAENHHPTSLQYGEDSPHVSLGIRTHSAKIPPPVMTYLLDHIRPETDPPTKSRYQGITLRDIRFALLVDQCFETYHKNGDAGVLDVDASSNEVPPFTEVEPLLRHLLSHL
;
A
#
# COMPACT_ATOMS: atom_id res chain seq x y z
N MET A 1 26.68 18.18 13.93
CA MET A 1 25.82 17.00 14.07
C MET A 1 25.26 16.69 12.70
N SER A 2 25.65 15.54 12.13
CA SER A 2 25.52 15.25 10.69
C SER A 2 24.08 15.04 10.26
N SER A 3 23.59 15.96 9.42
CA SER A 3 22.42 15.78 8.59
C SER A 3 22.72 14.70 7.54
N ASN A 4 22.53 13.43 7.91
CA ASN A 4 22.26 12.37 6.94
C ASN A 4 20.85 12.62 6.38
N LEU A 5 20.73 13.70 5.60
CA LEU A 5 19.61 13.91 4.69
C LEU A 5 19.58 12.66 3.82
N LEU A 6 18.58 11.82 4.07
CA LEU A 6 18.15 10.76 3.18
C LEU A 6 18.20 11.37 1.78
N LYS A 7 19.21 10.99 1.02
CA LYS A 7 19.31 11.30 -0.39
C LYS A 7 18.14 10.53 -0.98
N ILE A 8 16.96 11.15 -0.99
CA ILE A 8 15.74 10.62 -1.62
C ILE A 8 16.22 10.33 -3.03
N ARG A 9 16.56 9.07 -3.28
CA ARG A 9 17.01 8.65 -4.59
C ARG A 9 15.77 8.92 -5.40
N SER A 10 15.84 9.94 -6.26
CA SER A 10 14.90 10.12 -7.36
C SER A 10 15.10 8.92 -8.28
N SER A 11 14.71 7.74 -7.81
CA SER A 11 14.58 6.56 -8.61
C SER A 11 13.35 6.89 -9.44
N THR A 12 13.56 7.01 -10.74
CA THR A 12 12.49 7.13 -11.72
C THR A 12 11.76 5.79 -11.74
N PHE A 13 11.01 5.53 -10.67
CA PHE A 13 10.23 4.33 -10.53
C PHE A 13 9.17 4.34 -11.62
N LYS A 14 9.21 3.34 -12.50
CA LYS A 14 8.30 3.29 -13.63
C LYS A 14 6.90 2.95 -13.10
N LEU A 15 5.95 3.86 -13.30
CA LEU A 15 4.56 3.60 -12.97
C LEU A 15 4.08 2.33 -13.69
N PRO A 16 3.37 1.41 -13.00
CA PRO A 16 2.62 0.35 -13.66
C PRO A 16 1.66 0.96 -14.69
N PRO A 17 1.40 0.29 -15.83
CA PRO A 17 0.37 0.75 -16.76
C PRO A 17 -1.00 0.83 -16.07
N PRO A 18 -1.92 1.70 -16.52
CA PRO A 18 -3.31 1.64 -16.07
C PRO A 18 -3.91 0.25 -16.31
N ILE A 19 -4.64 -0.27 -15.34
CA ILE A 19 -5.27 -1.59 -15.43
C ILE A 19 -6.77 -1.44 -15.53
N SER A 20 -7.30 -1.90 -16.66
CA SER A 20 -8.74 -2.09 -16.87
C SER A 20 -9.15 -3.52 -16.54
N GLY A 21 -10.40 -3.70 -16.15
CA GLY A 21 -11.00 -5.02 -15.97
C GLY A 21 -11.38 -5.31 -14.52
N TRP A 22 -12.41 -6.15 -14.38
CA TRP A 22 -12.98 -6.52 -13.11
C TRP A 22 -13.37 -8.00 -13.12
N PRO A 23 -13.04 -8.79 -12.08
CA PRO A 23 -12.22 -8.43 -10.91
C PRO A 23 -10.73 -8.28 -11.28
N THR A 24 -10.02 -7.40 -10.58
CA THR A 24 -8.56 -7.22 -10.76
C THR A 24 -7.81 -8.35 -10.06
N PRO A 25 -6.85 -9.04 -10.71
CA PRO A 25 -6.05 -10.08 -10.06
C PRO A 25 -5.18 -9.49 -8.94
N TRP A 26 -4.89 -10.28 -7.91
CA TRP A 26 -3.77 -9.98 -7.00
C TRP A 26 -2.46 -9.91 -7.77
N LEU A 27 -1.48 -9.25 -7.14
CA LEU A 27 -0.11 -9.25 -7.66
C LEU A 27 0.40 -10.68 -7.86
N ASP A 28 0.96 -10.96 -9.03
CA ASP A 28 1.79 -12.16 -9.23
C ASP A 28 3.21 -11.97 -8.68
N ILE A 29 4.03 -13.03 -8.71
CA ILE A 29 5.40 -12.98 -8.20
C ILE A 29 6.25 -11.91 -8.91
N HIS A 30 6.14 -11.79 -10.23
CA HIS A 30 6.91 -10.82 -11.00
C HIS A 30 6.49 -9.40 -10.64
N GLU A 31 5.19 -9.16 -10.46
CA GLU A 31 4.65 -7.88 -10.03
C GLU A 31 5.04 -7.54 -8.59
N VAL A 32 5.08 -8.54 -7.69
CA VAL A 32 5.59 -8.35 -6.32
C VAL A 32 7.06 -7.92 -6.35
N GLU A 33 7.91 -8.66 -7.06
CA GLU A 33 9.34 -8.37 -7.16
C GLU A 33 9.61 -7.04 -7.85
N HIS A 34 8.89 -6.74 -8.92
CA HIS A 34 9.12 -5.57 -9.75
C HIS A 34 8.50 -4.30 -9.16
N TYR A 35 7.35 -4.40 -8.48
CA TYR A 35 6.58 -3.24 -8.03
C TYR A 35 6.43 -3.15 -6.51
N LEU A 36 5.95 -4.20 -5.84
CA LEU A 36 5.68 -4.13 -4.41
C LEU A 36 6.97 -4.00 -3.58
N LEU A 37 7.96 -4.87 -3.79
CA LEU A 37 9.18 -4.84 -2.99
C LEU A 37 9.93 -3.49 -3.08
N PRO A 38 10.08 -2.86 -4.25
CA PRO A 38 10.66 -1.54 -4.33
C PRO A 38 9.88 -0.46 -3.58
N ILE A 39 8.55 -0.43 -3.66
CA ILE A 39 7.81 0.62 -2.93
C ILE A 39 7.89 0.43 -1.40
N LEU A 40 7.98 -0.81 -0.92
CA LEU A 40 8.17 -1.08 0.50
C LEU A 40 9.54 -0.60 0.98
N ARG A 41 10.58 -0.87 0.19
CA ARG A 41 11.97 -0.53 0.55
C ARG A 41 12.31 0.94 0.33
N ASP A 42 11.93 1.46 -0.83
CA ASP A 42 12.46 2.72 -1.36
C ASP A 42 11.44 3.87 -1.21
N HIS A 43 10.14 3.56 -1.09
CA HIS A 43 9.06 4.54 -0.95
C HIS A 43 8.38 4.52 0.42
N GLN A 44 8.88 3.74 1.38
CA GLN A 44 8.39 3.68 2.76
C GLN A 44 6.90 3.32 2.89
N TRP A 45 6.33 2.67 1.89
CA TRP A 45 5.02 2.02 2.04
C TRP A 45 5.15 0.80 2.94
N ARG A 46 4.06 0.41 3.59
CA ARG A 46 4.02 -0.79 4.42
C ARG A 46 2.81 -1.64 4.07
N VAL A 47 2.95 -2.96 4.23
CA VAL A 47 1.80 -3.87 4.21
C VAL A 47 1.35 -4.07 5.64
N ASN A 48 0.11 -3.68 5.93
CA ASN A 48 -0.57 -3.96 7.18
C ASN A 48 -1.69 -4.97 6.97
N PHE A 49 -1.98 -5.79 7.98
CA PHE A 49 -3.08 -6.75 7.94
C PHE A 49 -4.20 -6.27 8.85
N VAL A 50 -5.29 -5.83 8.24
CA VAL A 50 -6.49 -5.46 9.00
C VAL A 50 -7.44 -6.64 9.09
N THR A 51 -7.98 -6.90 10.27
CA THR A 51 -8.98 -7.96 10.45
C THR A 51 -10.35 -7.47 9.97
N LYS A 52 -10.90 -8.09 8.93
CA LYS A 52 -12.27 -7.85 8.44
C LYS A 52 -13.06 -9.14 8.38
N ALA A 53 -14.23 -9.17 9.02
CA ALA A 53 -15.07 -10.37 9.11
C ALA A 53 -14.25 -11.62 9.52
N GLN A 54 -13.40 -11.46 10.55
CA GLN A 54 -12.50 -12.48 11.09
C GLN A 54 -11.43 -12.98 10.09
N ARG A 55 -11.15 -12.23 9.02
CA ARG A 55 -10.11 -12.56 8.04
C ARG A 55 -9.04 -11.46 8.03
N PRO A 56 -7.74 -11.80 8.04
CA PRO A 56 -6.70 -10.83 7.77
C PRO A 56 -6.79 -10.38 6.31
N VAL A 57 -6.75 -9.07 6.08
CA VAL A 57 -6.77 -8.47 4.75
C VAL A 57 -5.55 -7.57 4.59
N PRO A 58 -4.66 -7.85 3.62
CA PRO A 58 -3.51 -7.01 3.38
C PRO A 58 -3.97 -5.65 2.85
N THR A 59 -3.36 -4.59 3.38
CA THR A 59 -3.62 -3.19 3.05
C THR A 59 -2.28 -2.49 2.90
N LEU A 60 -2.11 -1.74 1.83
CA LEU A 60 -0.93 -0.92 1.61
C LEU A 60 -1.14 0.42 2.30
N GLU A 61 -0.26 0.78 3.24
CA GLU A 61 -0.41 1.95 4.11
C GLU A 61 0.81 2.87 4.06
N LYS A 62 0.57 4.18 4.13
CA LYS A 62 1.62 5.20 4.26
C LYS A 62 1.07 6.46 4.96
N ARG A 63 1.95 7.12 5.72
CA ARG A 63 1.72 8.41 6.37
C ARG A 63 2.53 9.49 5.66
N TYR A 64 1.88 10.63 5.40
CA TYR A 64 2.45 11.82 4.76
C TYR A 64 2.43 12.98 5.74
N ASN A 65 3.60 13.46 6.16
CA ASN A 65 3.72 14.52 7.15
C ASN A 65 3.85 15.91 6.49
N PHE A 66 3.19 16.90 7.07
CA PHE A 66 3.16 18.27 6.58
C PHE A 66 3.62 19.25 7.66
N ASN A 67 4.18 20.37 7.21
CA ASN A 67 4.57 21.47 8.10
C ASN A 67 3.34 22.31 8.52
N LYS A 68 2.24 22.21 7.76
CA LYS A 68 1.04 23.04 7.92
C LYS A 68 -0.23 22.24 7.61
N GLY A 69 -1.27 22.44 8.43
CA GLY A 69 -2.60 21.84 8.21
C GLY A 69 -3.22 22.14 6.85
N PRO A 70 -3.23 23.39 6.35
CA PRO A 70 -3.78 23.70 5.02
C PRO A 70 -3.15 22.92 3.86
N SER A 71 -1.84 22.66 3.91
CA SER A 71 -1.15 21.87 2.89
C SER A 71 -1.57 20.40 2.94
N ALA A 72 -1.73 19.83 4.14
CA ALA A 72 -2.24 18.47 4.32
C ALA A 72 -3.69 18.32 3.81
N LEU A 73 -4.56 19.29 4.08
CA LEU A 73 -5.95 19.29 3.60
C LEU A 73 -6.02 19.43 2.08
N THR A 74 -5.14 20.25 1.49
CA THR A 74 -5.02 20.37 0.04
C THR A 74 -4.55 19.04 -0.56
N PHE A 75 -3.55 18.40 0.04
CA PHE A 75 -3.07 17.09 -0.40
C PHE A 75 -4.17 16.02 -0.34
N MET A 76 -5.01 16.00 0.70
CA MET A 76 -6.16 15.08 0.74
C MET A 76 -7.11 15.26 -0.44
N ARG A 77 -7.37 16.52 -0.84
CA ARG A 77 -8.16 16.81 -2.04
C ARG A 77 -7.47 16.27 -3.30
N ASP A 78 -6.17 16.50 -3.44
CA ASP A 78 -5.42 16.01 -4.60
C ASP A 78 -5.40 14.47 -4.67
N VAL A 79 -5.34 13.78 -3.52
CA VAL A 79 -5.49 12.31 -3.44
C VAL A 79 -6.87 11.87 -3.92
N ILE A 80 -7.93 12.61 -3.61
CA ILE A 80 -9.29 12.34 -4.11
C ILE A 80 -9.37 12.55 -5.63
N ASP A 81 -8.73 13.60 -6.15
CA ASP A 81 -8.69 13.86 -7.60
C ASP A 81 -7.95 12.73 -8.34
N ILE A 82 -6.83 12.23 -7.79
CA ILE A 82 -6.13 11.05 -8.30
C ILE A 82 -7.04 9.80 -8.24
N ALA A 83 -7.79 9.61 -7.15
CA ALA A 83 -8.68 8.45 -7.00
C ALA A 83 -9.78 8.44 -8.05
N ASN A 84 -10.34 9.61 -8.35
CA ASN A 84 -11.33 9.76 -9.40
C ASN A 84 -10.73 9.51 -10.80
N ALA A 85 -9.53 10.03 -11.07
CA ALA A 85 -8.84 9.82 -12.33
C ALA A 85 -8.46 8.34 -12.59
N GLU A 86 -8.02 7.62 -11.56
CA GLU A 86 -7.66 6.19 -11.63
C GLU A 86 -8.89 5.27 -11.42
N ASN A 87 -10.07 5.84 -11.16
CA ASN A 87 -11.29 5.14 -10.79
C ASN A 87 -11.05 4.10 -9.66
N HIS A 88 -10.18 4.45 -8.71
CA HIS A 88 -9.68 3.57 -7.65
C HIS A 88 -9.56 4.33 -6.34
N HIS A 89 -10.50 4.12 -5.43
CA HIS A 89 -10.57 4.87 -4.17
C HIS A 89 -9.74 4.20 -3.06
N PRO A 90 -9.08 5.00 -2.21
CA PRO A 90 -8.44 4.46 -1.03
C PRO A 90 -9.47 3.89 -0.05
N THR A 91 -9.04 2.94 0.76
CA THR A 91 -9.88 2.37 1.81
C THR A 91 -9.91 3.23 3.07
N SER A 92 -8.85 3.98 3.33
CA SER A 92 -8.79 4.99 4.39
C SER A 92 -8.00 6.20 3.91
N LEU A 93 -8.51 7.39 4.24
CA LEU A 93 -7.83 8.66 4.03
C LEU A 93 -8.18 9.53 5.24
N GLN A 94 -7.21 9.72 6.15
CA GLN A 94 -7.44 10.32 7.47
C GLN A 94 -6.47 11.47 7.71
N TYR A 95 -6.98 12.58 8.26
CA TYR A 95 -6.17 13.69 8.74
C TYR A 95 -5.81 13.46 10.22
N GLY A 96 -4.56 13.73 10.58
CA GLY A 96 -4.07 13.65 11.95
C GLY A 96 -4.52 14.79 12.85
N GLU A 97 -4.95 14.50 14.07
CA GLU A 97 -5.35 15.53 15.04
C GLU A 97 -4.17 16.10 15.85
N ASP A 98 -3.16 15.27 16.10
CA ASP A 98 -1.97 15.58 16.90
C ASP A 98 -0.91 16.39 16.14
N SER A 99 -0.84 16.19 14.83
CA SER A 99 0.15 16.80 13.95
C SER A 99 -0.38 16.86 12.52
N PRO A 100 -0.01 17.87 11.70
CA PRO A 100 -0.47 17.95 10.31
C PRO A 100 0.07 16.78 9.49
N HIS A 101 -0.73 15.74 9.33
CA HIS A 101 -0.38 14.58 8.54
C HIS A 101 -1.60 13.95 7.89
N VAL A 102 -1.37 13.15 6.86
CA VAL A 102 -2.39 12.38 6.15
C VAL A 102 -1.99 10.92 6.14
N SER A 103 -2.85 10.07 6.70
CA SER A 103 -2.68 8.61 6.67
C SER A 103 -3.56 8.01 5.59
N LEU A 104 -2.95 7.19 4.73
CA LEU A 104 -3.55 6.60 3.55
C LEU A 104 -3.45 5.08 3.62
N GLY A 105 -4.58 4.38 3.46
CA GLY A 105 -4.65 2.93 3.33
C GLY A 105 -5.38 2.52 2.05
N ILE A 106 -4.79 1.60 1.29
CA ILE A 106 -5.25 1.22 -0.05
C ILE A 106 -5.34 -0.30 -0.14
N ARG A 107 -6.44 -0.79 -0.72
CA ARG A 107 -6.57 -2.17 -1.21
C ARG A 107 -7.73 -2.27 -2.20
N THR A 108 -7.70 -3.28 -3.04
CA THR A 108 -8.77 -3.57 -3.97
C THR A 108 -9.82 -4.47 -3.32
N HIS A 109 -11.05 -3.96 -3.15
CA HIS A 109 -12.14 -4.71 -2.52
C HIS A 109 -12.66 -5.90 -3.33
N SER A 110 -12.54 -5.81 -4.66
CA SER A 110 -13.05 -6.80 -5.61
C SER A 110 -11.92 -7.59 -6.28
N ALA A 111 -10.84 -7.85 -5.56
CA ALA A 111 -9.71 -8.52 -6.17
C ALA A 111 -9.98 -10.03 -6.35
N LYS A 112 -9.28 -10.65 -7.30
CA LYS A 112 -9.34 -12.08 -7.59
C LYS A 112 -8.06 -12.74 -7.11
N ILE A 113 -8.19 -13.76 -6.26
CA ILE A 113 -7.04 -14.55 -5.83
C ILE A 113 -6.62 -15.49 -6.97
N PRO A 114 -5.32 -15.61 -7.29
CA PRO A 114 -4.80 -16.67 -8.14
C PRO A 114 -5.21 -18.06 -7.60
N PRO A 115 -5.62 -19.01 -8.46
CA PRO A 115 -6.06 -20.33 -8.01
C PRO A 115 -5.08 -21.06 -7.05
N PRO A 116 -3.76 -21.05 -7.27
CA PRO A 116 -2.81 -21.71 -6.34
C PRO A 116 -2.86 -21.15 -4.91
N VAL A 117 -2.92 -19.82 -4.78
CA VAL A 117 -3.04 -19.15 -3.48
C VAL A 117 -4.40 -19.41 -2.86
N MET A 118 -5.47 -19.46 -3.67
CA MET A 118 -6.81 -19.81 -3.17
C MET A 118 -6.79 -21.20 -2.52
N THR A 119 -6.22 -22.21 -3.20
CA THR A 119 -6.10 -23.57 -2.65
C THR A 119 -5.37 -23.57 -1.30
N TYR A 120 -4.20 -22.92 -1.22
CA TYR A 120 -3.46 -22.82 0.03
C TYR A 120 -4.27 -22.17 1.17
N LEU A 121 -4.97 -21.06 0.88
CA LEU A 121 -5.78 -20.35 1.88
C LEU A 121 -6.95 -21.21 2.37
N LEU A 122 -7.53 -22.05 1.50
CA LEU A 122 -8.57 -23.00 1.89
C LEU A 122 -8.02 -24.07 2.82
N ASP A 123 -6.86 -24.61 2.48
CA ASP A 123 -6.25 -25.72 3.21
C ASP A 123 -5.73 -25.30 4.60
N HIS A 124 -5.30 -24.04 4.77
CA HIS A 124 -4.57 -23.60 5.97
C HIS A 124 -5.28 -22.56 6.84
N ILE A 125 -6.27 -21.82 6.29
CA ILE A 125 -6.95 -20.76 7.04
C ILE A 125 -8.39 -21.17 7.42
N ARG A 126 -8.97 -22.19 6.76
CA ARG A 126 -10.37 -22.59 6.99
C ARG A 126 -10.64 -24.09 6.77
N PRO A 127 -10.36 -24.98 7.74
CA PRO A 127 -10.87 -26.35 7.65
C PRO A 127 -12.40 -26.45 7.82
N GLU A 128 -13.09 -25.47 8.41
CA GLU A 128 -14.47 -25.67 8.93
C GLU A 128 -15.60 -24.78 8.36
N THR A 129 -15.40 -24.00 7.30
CA THR A 129 -16.52 -23.23 6.71
C THR A 129 -16.55 -23.35 5.19
N ASP A 130 -17.77 -23.43 4.65
CA ASP A 130 -18.08 -23.63 3.22
C ASP A 130 -17.03 -23.04 2.27
N PRO A 131 -16.61 -23.80 1.24
CA PRO A 131 -15.68 -23.30 0.25
C PRO A 131 -16.21 -21.97 -0.28
N PRO A 132 -15.38 -20.91 -0.36
CA PRO A 132 -15.80 -19.61 -0.82
C PRO A 132 -16.25 -19.75 -2.27
N THR A 133 -17.56 -19.90 -2.44
CA THR A 133 -18.26 -19.91 -3.73
C THR A 133 -18.08 -18.59 -4.48
N LYS A 134 -17.46 -17.59 -3.85
CA LYS A 134 -17.12 -16.29 -4.43
C LYS A 134 -15.60 -16.16 -4.55
N SER A 135 -15.12 -16.14 -5.78
CA SER A 135 -13.72 -15.89 -6.21
C SER A 135 -13.19 -14.49 -5.88
N ARG A 136 -13.84 -13.76 -4.97
CA ARG A 136 -13.53 -12.37 -4.63
C ARG A 136 -12.99 -12.27 -3.22
N TYR A 137 -11.76 -11.79 -3.11
CA TYR A 137 -11.12 -11.47 -1.86
C TYR A 137 -10.46 -10.11 -1.97
N GLN A 138 -10.47 -9.38 -0.87
CA GLN A 138 -9.76 -8.10 -0.79
C GLN A 138 -8.25 -8.38 -0.79
N GLY A 139 -7.49 -7.57 -1.51
CA GLY A 139 -6.03 -7.70 -1.51
C GLY A 139 -5.34 -6.57 -2.25
N ILE A 140 -4.02 -6.69 -2.36
CA ILE A 140 -3.17 -5.73 -3.06
C ILE A 140 -3.04 -6.19 -4.52
N THR A 141 -3.28 -5.25 -5.43
CA THR A 141 -3.21 -5.42 -6.88
C THR A 141 -2.32 -4.33 -7.47
N LEU A 142 -2.00 -4.43 -8.76
CA LEU A 142 -1.25 -3.37 -9.45
C LEU A 142 -1.99 -2.03 -9.50
N ARG A 143 -3.33 -1.99 -9.35
CA ARG A 143 -4.07 -0.71 -9.22
C ARG A 143 -3.71 0.01 -7.92
N ASP A 144 -3.52 -0.75 -6.85
CA ASP A 144 -3.10 -0.22 -5.55
C ASP A 144 -1.67 0.33 -5.62
N ILE A 145 -0.75 -0.39 -6.29
CA ILE A 145 0.64 0.07 -6.49
C ILE A 145 0.70 1.33 -7.36
N ARG A 146 -0.04 1.35 -8.48
CA ARG A 146 -0.07 2.51 -9.37
C ARG A 146 -0.63 3.74 -8.64
N PHE A 147 -1.72 3.57 -7.91
CA PHE A 147 -2.32 4.63 -7.11
C PHE A 147 -1.35 5.16 -6.05
N ALA A 148 -0.69 4.27 -5.30
CA ALA A 148 0.33 4.61 -4.31
C ALA A 148 1.45 5.49 -4.90
N LEU A 149 1.99 5.10 -6.05
CA LEU A 149 3.08 5.83 -6.70
C LEU A 149 2.64 7.20 -7.25
N LEU A 150 1.40 7.33 -7.74
CA LEU A 150 0.86 8.62 -8.16
C LEU A 150 0.68 9.56 -6.97
N VAL A 151 0.24 9.05 -5.83
CA VAL A 151 0.15 9.82 -4.59
C VAL A 151 1.53 10.25 -4.11
N ASP A 152 2.54 9.39 -4.17
CA ASP A 152 3.93 9.76 -3.88
C ASP A 152 4.42 10.90 -4.78
N GLN A 153 4.17 10.82 -6.10
CA GLN A 153 4.55 11.86 -7.04
C GLN A 153 3.85 13.20 -6.76
N CYS A 154 2.58 13.15 -6.34
CA CYS A 154 1.84 14.33 -5.88
C CYS A 154 2.49 14.91 -4.62
N PHE A 155 2.78 14.08 -3.62
CA PHE A 155 3.40 14.52 -2.35
C PHE A 155 4.78 15.17 -2.54
N GLU A 156 5.58 14.68 -3.49
CA GLU A 156 6.87 15.26 -3.85
C GLU A 156 6.77 16.75 -4.24
N THR A 157 5.63 17.20 -4.77
CA THR A 157 5.41 18.63 -5.07
C THR A 157 5.33 19.47 -3.79
N TYR A 158 4.67 18.97 -2.75
CA TYR A 158 4.60 19.63 -1.44
C TYR A 158 5.96 19.64 -0.73
N HIS A 159 6.73 18.57 -0.87
CA HIS A 159 8.09 18.51 -0.33
C HIS A 159 9.01 19.53 -1.01
N LYS A 160 8.97 19.63 -2.34
CA LYS A 160 9.75 20.64 -3.10
C LYS A 160 9.38 22.08 -2.76
N ASN A 161 8.12 22.32 -2.40
CA ASN A 161 7.63 23.64 -2.00
C ASN A 161 7.93 23.97 -0.53
N GLY A 162 8.50 23.04 0.25
CA GLY A 162 8.77 23.23 1.68
C GLY A 162 7.52 23.14 2.56
N ASP A 163 6.41 22.61 2.04
CA ASP A 163 5.16 22.44 2.77
C ASP A 163 5.03 21.06 3.43
N ALA A 164 5.86 20.09 3.01
CA ALA A 164 5.96 18.78 3.65
C ALA A 164 7.15 18.70 4.62
N GLY A 165 6.97 17.94 5.70
CA GLY A 165 8.05 17.62 6.62
C GLY A 165 8.99 16.57 6.02
N VAL A 166 10.13 16.33 6.69
CA VAL A 166 10.92 15.14 6.39
C VAL A 166 10.01 13.92 6.59
N LEU A 167 10.11 12.93 5.70
CA LEU A 167 9.42 11.67 5.87
C LEU A 167 9.87 11.04 7.19
N ASP A 168 9.02 11.21 8.20
CA ASP A 168 9.29 10.73 9.54
C ASP A 168 9.28 9.20 9.51
N VAL A 169 10.47 8.61 9.65
CA VAL A 169 10.63 7.15 9.69
C VAL A 169 10.21 6.59 11.06
N ASP A 170 9.83 7.47 12.01
CA ASP A 170 9.57 7.19 13.42
C ASP A 170 8.73 5.91 13.61
N ALA A 171 9.32 4.78 14.04
CA ALA A 171 10.02 4.47 15.31
C ALA A 171 9.08 4.29 16.51
N SER A 172 7.79 4.62 16.42
CA SER A 172 6.85 4.48 17.56
C SER A 172 5.53 3.75 17.27
N SER A 173 5.26 3.34 16.02
CA SER A 173 4.18 2.39 15.77
C SER A 173 4.75 0.98 15.88
N ASN A 174 4.33 0.25 16.93
CA ASN A 174 4.47 -1.19 17.16
C ASN A 174 5.42 -1.87 16.19
N GLU A 175 6.64 -2.22 16.67
CA GLU A 175 7.67 -2.97 15.93
C GLU A 175 7.07 -3.69 14.73
N VAL A 176 7.10 -3.03 13.57
CA VAL A 176 6.75 -3.70 12.33
C VAL A 176 7.89 -4.68 12.19
N PRO A 177 7.61 -5.99 12.26
CA PRO A 177 8.66 -6.98 12.26
C PRO A 177 9.52 -6.71 11.02
N PRO A 178 10.85 -6.63 11.16
CA PRO A 178 11.73 -6.26 10.05
C PRO A 178 11.37 -7.11 8.84
N PHE A 179 11.54 -6.61 7.61
CA PHE A 179 11.13 -7.33 6.39
C PHE A 179 11.57 -8.81 6.38
N THR A 180 12.68 -9.13 7.05
CA THR A 180 13.20 -10.48 7.36
C THR A 180 12.23 -11.43 8.08
N GLU A 181 11.23 -10.95 8.81
CA GLU A 181 10.21 -11.75 9.50
C GLU A 181 8.92 -11.92 8.69
N VAL A 182 8.64 -11.01 7.76
CA VAL A 182 7.57 -11.18 6.76
C VAL A 182 8.06 -12.02 5.59
N GLU A 183 9.37 -12.08 5.40
CA GLU A 183 10.05 -12.83 4.34
C GLU A 183 9.70 -14.31 4.31
N PRO A 184 9.58 -15.06 5.43
CA PRO A 184 9.19 -16.47 5.38
C PRO A 184 7.74 -16.64 4.93
N LEU A 185 6.82 -15.77 5.37
CA LEU A 185 5.42 -15.82 4.95
C LEU A 185 5.27 -15.41 3.47
N LEU A 186 5.97 -14.36 3.05
CA LEU A 186 6.05 -13.93 1.66
C LEU A 186 6.72 -15.00 0.81
N ARG A 187 7.92 -15.50 1.14
CA ARG A 187 8.59 -16.60 0.44
C ARG A 187 7.73 -17.85 0.40
N HIS A 188 6.98 -18.16 1.46
CA HIS A 188 6.09 -19.30 1.49
C HIS A 188 4.89 -19.09 0.54
N LEU A 189 4.21 -17.95 0.62
CA LEU A 189 3.13 -17.56 -0.31
C LEU A 189 3.63 -17.51 -1.76
N LEU A 190 4.85 -17.01 -1.97
CA LEU A 190 5.51 -16.91 -3.27
C LEU A 190 6.04 -18.24 -3.79
N SER A 191 6.37 -19.22 -2.93
CA SER A 191 6.78 -20.57 -3.34
C SER A 191 5.63 -21.43 -3.86
N HIS A 192 4.39 -20.99 -3.66
CA HIS A 192 3.16 -21.64 -4.13
C HIS A 192 2.46 -20.85 -5.26
N LEU A 193 3.09 -19.77 -5.75
CA LEU A 193 2.69 -19.01 -6.93
C LEU A 193 3.53 -19.44 -8.14
#